data_AF-A0AAW6DEY3-F1
#
_entry.id   AF-A0AAW6DEY3-F1
#
_cell.length_a   1.000
_cell.length_b   1.000
_cell.length_c   1.000
_cell.angle_alpha   90.00
_cell.angle_beta   90.00
_cell.angle_gamma   90.00
#
_symmetry.space_group_name_H-M   'P 1'
#
loop_
_entity.id
_entity.type
_entity.pdbx_description
1 polymer ?
#
loop_
_entity_poly.entity_id
_entity_poly.type
_entity_poly.pdbx_seq_one_letter_code
_entity_poly.pdbx_strand_id
1 'polypeptide(L)'
;MSKKGENIYKRKDGRWEGRYIKSRTESGKIIYGYVYARSYREAKEKQKAKIASYTSQITNKNEHVFSYIASELQILLERYAYSEIGGTFILIWRYAFS
;
A
#
# COMPACT_ATOMS: atom_id res chain seq x y z
N MET A 1 -1.00 33.92 -1.86
CA MET A 1 -0.33 33.21 -0.75
C MET A 1 -0.08 31.77 -1.14
N SER A 2 1.19 31.35 -1.25
CA SER A 2 1.56 29.95 -1.37
C SER A 2 1.49 29.30 0.02
N LYS A 3 0.54 28.39 0.25
CA LYS A 3 0.50 27.60 1.48
C LYS A 3 1.70 26.64 1.45
N LYS A 4 2.71 26.91 2.27
CA LYS A 4 3.88 26.02 2.43
C LYS A 4 3.36 24.66 2.92
N GLY A 5 3.70 23.59 2.20
CA GLY A 5 3.38 22.21 2.61
C GLY A 5 2.53 21.39 1.64
N GLU A 6 1.77 22.01 0.73
CA GLU A 6 0.89 21.25 -0.18
C GLU A 6 1.59 20.71 -1.44
N ASN A 7 2.85 21.12 -1.67
CA ASN A 7 3.63 20.70 -2.84
C ASN A 7 2.93 21.01 -4.18
N ILE A 8 2.19 22.13 -4.22
CA ILE A 8 1.49 22.66 -5.40
C ILE A 8 2.07 24.04 -5.73
N TYR A 9 2.49 24.24 -6.97
CA TYR A 9 3.17 25.45 -7.43
C TYR A 9 2.54 25.99 -8.72
N LYS A 10 2.53 27.32 -8.87
CA LYS A 10 2.14 27.97 -10.13
C LYS A 10 3.36 28.12 -11.03
N ARG A 11 3.25 27.67 -12.29
CA ARG A 11 4.32 27.78 -13.29
C ARG A 11 4.25 29.12 -14.03
N LYS A 12 5.35 29.47 -14.71
CA LYS A 12 5.47 30.68 -15.54
C LYS A 12 4.46 30.75 -16.70
N ASP A 13 3.99 29.59 -17.16
CA ASP A 13 2.99 29.45 -18.23
C ASP A 13 1.54 29.55 -17.71
N GLY A 14 1.35 29.84 -16.41
CA GLY A 14 0.04 29.98 -15.78
C GLY A 14 -0.60 28.66 -15.33
N ARG A 15 -0.03 27.49 -15.65
CA ARG A 15 -0.53 26.19 -15.16
C ARG A 15 -0.14 25.94 -13.71
N TRP A 16 -0.95 25.17 -13.01
CA TRP A 16 -0.65 24.68 -11.66
C TRP A 16 -0.05 23.28 -11.74
N GLU A 17 1.03 23.06 -11.00
CA GLU A 17 1.76 21.79 -10.87
C GLU A 17 1.61 21.27 -9.44
N GLY A 18 0.95 20.13 -9.26
CA GLY A 18 0.92 19.39 -8.00
C GLY A 18 1.90 18.23 -8.04
N ARG A 19 2.78 18.12 -7.04
CA ARG A 19 3.73 17.01 -6.90
C ARG A 19 3.29 16.07 -5.80
N TYR A 20 3.27 14.77 -6.06
CA TYR A 20 2.94 13.75 -5.05
C TYR A 20 4.01 12.68 -4.99
N ILE A 21 4.11 11.99 -3.86
CA ILE A 21 5.02 10.85 -3.69
C ILE A 21 4.36 9.65 -4.37
N LYS A 22 4.96 9.17 -5.46
CA LYS A 22 4.47 8.01 -6.21
C LYS A 22 5.00 6.72 -5.61
N SER A 23 6.29 6.69 -5.33
CA SER A 23 6.98 5.54 -4.74
C SER A 23 8.32 5.99 -4.14
N ARG A 24 9.02 5.06 -3.53
CA ARG A 24 10.43 5.20 -3.15
C ARG A 24 11.24 4.15 -3.89
N THR A 25 12.47 4.49 -4.26
CA THR A 25 13.44 3.49 -4.76
C THR A 25 13.84 2.55 -3.62
N GLU A 26 14.47 1.43 -3.96
CA GLU A 26 15.08 0.52 -2.98
C GLU A 26 16.11 1.24 -2.08
N SER A 27 16.81 2.24 -2.62
CA SER A 27 17.69 3.13 -1.88
C SER A 27 16.99 4.20 -1.03
N GLY A 28 15.65 4.18 -0.95
CA GLY A 28 14.85 5.11 -0.15
C GLY A 28 14.58 6.49 -0.77
N LYS A 29 15.10 6.76 -1.97
CA LYS A 29 14.92 8.03 -2.70
C LYS A 29 13.47 8.19 -3.14
N ILE A 30 12.90 9.37 -2.91
CA ILE A 30 11.52 9.68 -3.29
C ILE A 30 11.40 9.80 -4.81
N ILE A 31 10.46 9.08 -5.40
CA ILE A 31 10.04 9.22 -6.79
C ILE A 31 8.76 10.06 -6.80
N TYR A 32 8.86 11.27 -7.36
CA TYR A 32 7.72 12.17 -7.48
C TYR A 32 6.90 11.89 -8.74
N GLY A 33 5.58 11.96 -8.60
CA GLY A 33 4.65 12.11 -9.70
C GLY A 33 4.16 13.56 -9.82
N TYR A 34 3.74 13.94 -11.02
CA TYR A 34 3.32 15.31 -11.33
C TYR A 34 1.89 15.31 -11.86
N VAL A 35 1.10 16.29 -11.45
CA VAL A 35 -0.22 16.59 -12.02
C VAL A 35 -0.25 18.05 -12.47
N TYR A 36 -0.93 18.30 -13.59
CA TYR A 36 -1.08 19.62 -14.15
C TYR A 36 -2.56 20.01 -14.27
N ALA A 37 -2.86 21.27 -13.97
CA ALA A 37 -4.22 21.81 -14.07
C ALA A 37 -4.21 23.30 -14.39
N ARG A 38 -5.38 23.83 -14.80
CA ARG A 38 -5.55 25.27 -15.04
C ARG A 38 -5.85 26.05 -13.76
N SER A 39 -6.45 25.39 -12.77
CA SER A 39 -6.76 25.98 -11.46
C SER A 39 -6.05 25.25 -10.32
N TYR A 40 -5.80 25.96 -9.22
CA TYR A 40 -5.22 25.39 -8.01
C TYR A 40 -6.11 24.27 -7.43
N ARG A 41 -7.43 24.48 -7.42
CA ARG A 41 -8.40 23.51 -6.88
C ARG A 41 -8.35 22.20 -7.65
N GLU A 42 -8.34 22.28 -8.97
CA GLU A 42 -8.26 21.11 -9.85
C GLU A 42 -6.90 20.38 -9.69
N ALA A 43 -5.79 21.12 -9.56
CA ALA A 43 -4.48 20.51 -9.27
C ALA A 43 -4.51 19.73 -7.95
N LYS A 44 -5.11 20.30 -6.91
CA LYS A 44 -5.23 19.68 -5.58
C LYS A 44 -6.11 18.43 -5.61
N GLU A 45 -7.25 18.48 -6.28
CA GLU A 45 -8.15 17.33 -6.44
C GLU A 45 -7.47 16.19 -7.21
N LYS A 46 -6.80 16.50 -8.33
CA LYS A 46 -6.03 15.52 -9.11
C LYS A 46 -4.89 14.91 -8.30
N GLN A 47 -4.16 15.72 -7.54
CA GLN A 47 -3.08 15.25 -6.67
C GLN A 47 -3.63 14.29 -5.60
N LYS A 48 -4.71 14.67 -4.91
CA LYS A 48 -5.36 13.84 -3.87
C LYS A 48 -5.89 12.52 -4.44
N ALA A 49 -6.53 12.56 -5.60
CA ALA A 49 -7.02 11.35 -6.28
C ALA A 49 -5.88 10.38 -6.61
N LYS A 50 -4.74 10.90 -7.10
CA LYS A 50 -3.55 10.07 -7.35
C LYS A 50 -3.00 9.46 -6.07
N ILE A 51 -2.84 10.24 -5.01
CA ILE A 51 -2.38 9.74 -3.70
C ILE A 51 -3.28 8.60 -3.21
N ALA A 52 -4.60 8.81 -3.21
CA ALA A 52 -5.56 7.78 -2.79
C ALA A 52 -5.42 6.49 -3.61
N SER A 53 -5.37 6.62 -4.95
CA SER A 53 -5.22 5.46 -5.84
C SER A 53 -3.93 4.67 -5.61
N TYR A 54 -2.82 5.36 -5.30
CA TYR A 54 -1.55 4.70 -5.01
C TYR A 54 -1.54 4.04 -3.64
N THR A 55 -2.09 4.70 -2.62
CA THR A 55 -2.24 4.12 -1.28
C THR A 55 -3.03 2.83 -1.33
N SER A 56 -4.19 2.80 -2.01
CA SER A 56 -5.01 1.58 -2.15
C SER A 56 -4.30 0.45 -2.90
N GLN A 57 -3.48 0.76 -3.92
CA GLN A 57 -2.69 -0.25 -4.61
C GLN A 57 -1.60 -0.85 -3.72
N ILE A 58 -0.99 -0.03 -2.87
CA ILE A 58 0.04 -0.49 -1.93
C ILE A 58 -0.57 -1.38 -0.85
N THR A 59 -1.70 -0.96 -0.25
CA THR A 59 -2.37 -1.77 0.77
C THR A 59 -2.78 -3.13 0.23
N ASN A 60 -3.39 -3.18 -0.96
CA ASN A 60 -3.82 -4.45 -1.55
C ASN A 60 -2.65 -5.40 -1.87
N LYS A 61 -1.51 -4.87 -2.34
CA LYS A 61 -0.30 -5.69 -2.53
C LYS A 61 0.24 -6.23 -1.21
N ASN A 62 0.29 -5.39 -0.18
CA ASN A 62 0.76 -5.81 1.13
C ASN A 62 -0.14 -6.88 1.76
N GLU A 63 -1.47 -6.73 1.60
CA GLU A 63 -2.45 -7.74 2.04
C GLU A 63 -2.21 -9.09 1.34
N HIS A 64 -1.98 -9.08 0.02
CA HIS A 64 -1.71 -10.30 -0.74
C HIS A 64 -0.38 -10.98 -0.34
N VAL A 65 0.67 -10.19 -0.08
CA VAL A 65 1.96 -10.74 0.40
C VAL A 65 1.79 -11.32 1.80
N PHE A 66 1.08 -10.62 2.68
CA PHE A 66 0.83 -11.07 4.04
C PHE A 66 0.00 -12.36 4.06
N SER A 67 -1.08 -12.44 3.27
CA SER A 67 -1.93 -13.63 3.21
C SER A 67 -1.17 -14.85 2.69
N TYR A 68 -0.33 -14.68 1.66
CA TYR A 68 0.52 -15.74 1.14
C TYR A 68 1.48 -16.27 2.23
N ILE A 69 2.24 -15.39 2.87
CA ILE A 69 3.17 -15.77 3.94
C ILE A 69 2.43 -16.43 5.11
N ALA A 70 1.28 -15.88 5.52
CA ALA A 70 0.47 -16.44 6.59
C ALA A 70 -0.02 -17.86 6.26
N SER A 71 -0.43 -18.12 5.01
CA SER A 71 -0.85 -19.46 4.58
C SER A 71 0.29 -20.48 4.60
N GLU A 72 1.49 -20.09 4.16
CA GLU A 72 2.67 -20.96 4.21
C GLU A 72 3.07 -21.29 5.65
N LEU A 73 3.06 -20.28 6.55
CA LEU A 73 3.32 -20.48 7.97
C LEU A 73 2.28 -21.39 8.63
N GLN A 74 0.99 -21.21 8.29
CA GLN A 74 -0.09 -22.05 8.78
C GLN A 74 0.12 -23.52 8.36
N ILE A 75 0.49 -23.78 7.11
CA ILE A 75 0.77 -25.12 6.60
C ILE A 75 1.97 -25.75 7.34
N LEU A 76 3.03 -24.99 7.58
CA LEU A 76 4.20 -25.47 8.30
C LEU A 76 3.89 -25.82 9.76
N LEU A 77 3.09 -25.00 10.44
CA LEU A 77 2.62 -25.28 11.80
C LEU A 77 1.78 -26.55 11.84
N GLU A 78 0.86 -26.72 10.88
CA GLU A 78 0.07 -27.95 10.77
C GLU A 78 0.98 -29.17 10.57
N ARG A 79 1.94 -29.11 9.63
CA ARG A 79 2.89 -30.20 9.37
C ARG A 79 3.74 -30.56 10.59
N TYR A 80 4.23 -29.56 11.31
CA TYR A 80 5.01 -29.76 12.52
C TYR A 80 4.17 -30.46 13.61
N ALA A 81 2.94 -29.99 13.83
CA ALA A 81 2.01 -30.65 14.75
C ALA A 81 1.72 -32.11 14.34
N TYR A 82 1.60 -32.40 13.03
CA TYR A 82 1.40 -33.77 12.54
C TYR A 82 2.58 -34.68 12.89
N SER A 83 3.82 -34.16 12.82
CA SER A 83 5.02 -34.93 13.13
C SER A 83 5.25 -35.18 14.61
N GLU A 84 4.85 -34.26 15.50
CA GLU A 84 5.13 -34.38 16.95
C GLU A 84 4.03 -35.08 17.73
N ILE A 85 2.76 -34.88 17.35
CA ILE A 85 1.60 -35.28 18.16
C ILE A 85 0.78 -36.41 17.50
N GLY A 86 1.08 -36.73 16.23
CA GLY A 86 0.33 -37.69 15.42
C GLY A 86 -0.99 -37.13 14.88
N GLY A 87 -1.35 -37.54 13.64
CA GLY A 87 -2.43 -36.90 12.88
C GLY A 87 -3.84 -36.99 13.46
N THR A 88 -4.09 -37.91 14.38
CA THR A 88 -5.41 -38.13 15.01
C THR A 88 -5.77 -37.02 16.01
N PHE A 89 -4.78 -36.37 16.65
CA PHE A 89 -5.02 -35.28 17.61
C PHE A 89 -5.34 -33.93 16.95
N ILE A 90 -4.94 -33.73 15.69
CA ILE A 90 -5.12 -32.45 14.96
C ILE A 90 -6.56 -32.25 14.49
N LEU A 91 -7.26 -33.34 14.15
CA LEU A 91 -8.69 -33.30 13.82
C LEU A 91 -9.54 -32.81 15.00
N ILE A 92 -9.16 -33.16 16.23
CA ILE A 92 -9.86 -32.72 17.45
C ILE A 92 -9.63 -31.21 17.69
N TRP A 93 -8.42 -30.70 17.44
CA TRP A 93 -8.09 -29.27 17.59
C TRP A 93 -8.77 -28.37 16.54
N ARG A 94 -8.86 -28.79 15.28
CA ARG A 94 -9.56 -28.02 14.22
C ARG A 94 -11.07 -27.88 14.47
N TYR A 95 -11.70 -28.88 15.10
CA TYR A 95 -13.12 -28.83 15.46
C TYR A 95 -13.39 -28.02 16.73
N ALA A 96 -12.41 -27.86 17.63
CA ALA A 96 -12.58 -27.15 18.90
C ALA A 96 -12.42 -25.62 18.81
N PHE A 97 -11.82 -25.11 17.72
CA PHE A 97 -11.54 -23.68 17.50
C PHE A 97 -12.18 -23.09 16.23
N SER A 98 -13.18 -23.79 15.65
CA SER A 98 -14.02 -23.24 14.58
C SER A 98 -15.17 -22.40 15.12
#